data_AF-A0A8H7A881-F1
#
_entry.id   AF-A0A8H7A881-F1
#
_cell.length_a   1.000
_cell.length_b   1.000
_cell.length_c   1.000
_cell.angle_alpha   90.00
_cell.angle_beta   90.00
_cell.angle_gamma   90.00
#
_symmetry.space_group_name_H-M   'P 1'
#
loop_
_entity.id
_entity.type
_entity.pdbx_description
1 polymer ?
#
loop_
_entity_poly.entity_id
_entity_poly.type
_entity_poly.pdbx_seq_one_letter_code
_entity_poly.pdbx_strand_id
1 'polypeptide(L)'
;MKGHDQFIYDDDSCLLAMAMAGNALAGFNTLADLQEQKIPPKKDHVEIKFRQEVLDKPILRKCTMAGGVTEELMTRAAFSEILQATSVAAAFASNVTVHVIRRGLGKKVDTLYTEAQRSQHLTQADPRIFGTNYMANISSASGQDCFLGEPLDHHHVLFFQGLSQFVEPGLPTELPAQEEDKLRQDPSLRAIEAELQACSVADSDGRRRPEQTRRNCWNALKRRATKDYRDTWRRKRTEWYIATRGKEQPDDRDRTDLVGALCILIPERRRLAGRMKSREPLTPESMWLAIQDLYTLCRKDSSVLYLNGLQPAGGACPVKDCLKDLDR
;
A
#
# COMPACT_ATOMS: atom_id res chain seq x y z
N MET A 1 -25.00 -8.09 1.12
CA MET A 1 -24.05 -6.97 1.05
C MET A 1 -23.97 -6.54 -0.41
N LYS A 2 -24.14 -5.25 -0.73
CA LYS A 2 -24.07 -4.76 -2.11
C LYS A 2 -22.80 -3.92 -2.28
N GLY A 3 -21.66 -4.60 -2.18
CA GLY A 3 -20.35 -4.02 -2.54
C GLY A 3 -20.21 -3.89 -4.05
N HIS A 4 -19.11 -3.30 -4.51
CA HIS A 4 -18.79 -3.24 -5.93
C HIS A 4 -18.47 -4.64 -6.47
N ASP A 5 -18.90 -4.96 -7.70
CA ASP A 5 -18.72 -6.30 -8.28
C ASP A 5 -17.27 -6.58 -8.72
N GLN A 6 -16.53 -5.55 -9.13
CA GLN A 6 -15.07 -5.60 -9.29
C GLN A 6 -14.36 -5.52 -7.93
N PHE A 7 -13.56 -6.53 -7.64
CA PHE A 7 -12.93 -6.71 -6.32
C PHE A 7 -12.01 -5.55 -5.90
N ILE A 8 -11.30 -4.91 -6.84
CA ILE A 8 -10.40 -3.79 -6.51
C ILE A 8 -11.14 -2.57 -5.95
N TYR A 9 -12.45 -2.46 -6.19
CA TYR A 9 -13.30 -1.38 -5.71
C TYR A 9 -14.23 -1.82 -4.57
N ASP A 10 -14.10 -3.06 -4.09
CA ASP A 10 -14.91 -3.59 -3.00
C ASP A 10 -14.18 -3.43 -1.65
N ASP A 11 -14.29 -2.22 -1.09
CA ASP A 11 -13.77 -1.88 0.23
C ASP A 11 -14.57 -2.54 1.37
N ASP A 12 -15.87 -2.73 1.18
CA ASP A 12 -16.76 -3.44 2.12
C ASP A 12 -16.23 -4.83 2.45
N SER A 13 -15.82 -5.61 1.44
CA SER A 13 -15.22 -6.93 1.64
C SER A 13 -13.94 -6.90 2.48
N CYS A 14 -13.10 -5.87 2.31
CA CYS A 14 -11.88 -5.69 3.10
C CYS A 14 -12.20 -5.37 4.57
N LEU A 15 -13.13 -4.43 4.80
CA LEU A 15 -13.58 -4.04 6.14
C LEU A 15 -14.27 -5.22 6.85
N LEU A 16 -15.08 -5.98 6.12
CA LEU A 16 -15.79 -7.14 6.65
C LEU A 16 -14.83 -8.25 7.08
N ALA A 17 -13.83 -8.57 6.25
CA ALA A 17 -12.81 -9.55 6.58
C ALA A 17 -12.05 -9.17 7.86
N MET A 18 -11.70 -7.87 8.01
CA MET A 18 -11.07 -7.35 9.23
C MET A 18 -11.99 -7.43 10.44
N ALA A 19 -13.27 -7.08 10.30
CA ALA A 19 -14.25 -7.17 11.38
C ALA A 19 -14.42 -8.61 11.86
N MET A 20 -14.50 -9.58 10.94
CA MET A 20 -14.58 -10.99 11.27
C MET A 20 -13.30 -11.51 11.92
N ALA A 21 -12.12 -11.12 11.42
CA ALA A 21 -10.85 -11.49 12.03
C ALA A 21 -10.68 -10.91 13.45
N GLY A 22 -11.25 -9.74 13.70
CA GLY A 22 -11.29 -9.10 15.01
C GLY A 22 -12.42 -9.57 15.93
N ASN A 23 -13.21 -10.58 15.53
CA ASN A 23 -14.41 -11.03 16.26
C ASN A 23 -15.37 -9.87 16.60
N ALA A 24 -15.51 -8.91 15.70
CA ALA A 24 -16.19 -7.65 15.98
C ALA A 24 -17.73 -7.76 15.89
N LEU A 25 -18.25 -8.73 15.14
CA LEU A 25 -19.69 -8.85 14.86
C LEU A 25 -20.38 -9.75 15.89
N ALA A 26 -21.49 -9.29 16.46
CA ALA A 26 -22.28 -10.04 17.43
C ALA A 26 -23.14 -11.10 16.72
N GLY A 27 -23.12 -12.33 17.24
CA GLY A 27 -23.91 -13.44 16.70
C GLY A 27 -23.26 -14.17 15.51
N PHE A 28 -22.06 -13.76 15.09
CA PHE A 28 -21.29 -14.40 14.02
C PHE A 28 -19.92 -14.83 14.57
N ASN A 29 -19.58 -16.10 14.41
CA ASN A 29 -18.30 -16.67 14.82
C ASN A 29 -17.46 -17.11 13.62
N THR A 30 -18.11 -17.40 12.49
CA THR A 30 -17.46 -17.81 11.24
C THR A 30 -17.95 -17.01 10.05
N LEU A 31 -17.17 -16.98 8.96
CA LEU A 31 -17.61 -16.39 7.70
C LEU A 31 -18.83 -17.12 7.11
N ALA A 32 -18.98 -18.43 7.37
CA ALA A 32 -20.14 -19.20 6.93
C ALA A 32 -21.42 -18.73 7.61
N ASP A 33 -21.38 -18.43 8.93
CA ASP A 33 -22.53 -17.88 9.66
C ASP A 33 -23.05 -16.61 8.99
N LEU A 34 -22.11 -15.76 8.56
CA LEU A 34 -22.43 -14.50 7.91
C LEU A 34 -22.93 -14.69 6.47
N GLN A 35 -22.37 -15.65 5.74
CA GLN A 35 -22.82 -16.01 4.39
C GLN A 35 -24.25 -16.58 4.40
N GLU A 36 -24.64 -17.28 5.46
CA GLU A 36 -25.99 -17.81 5.65
C GLU A 36 -27.02 -16.74 6.06
N GLN A 37 -26.58 -15.56 6.49
CA GLN A 37 -27.47 -14.48 6.92
C GLN A 37 -28.37 -14.02 5.78
N LYS A 38 -29.68 -14.23 5.96
CA LYS A 38 -30.71 -13.73 5.05
C LYS A 38 -31.44 -12.55 5.67
N ILE A 39 -31.90 -11.62 4.83
CA ILE A 39 -32.82 -10.57 5.26
C ILE A 39 -34.21 -11.23 5.38
N PRO A 40 -34.88 -11.17 6.55
CA PRO A 40 -36.20 -11.76 6.72
C PRO A 40 -37.23 -11.19 5.73
N PRO A 41 -38.26 -11.97 5.36
CA PRO A 41 -39.36 -11.46 4.55
C PRO A 41 -39.96 -10.18 5.17
N LYS A 42 -40.28 -9.19 4.33
CA LYS A 42 -40.82 -7.87 4.73
C LYS A 42 -39.85 -6.93 5.44
N LYS A 43 -38.54 -7.21 5.41
CA LYS A 43 -37.51 -6.26 5.82
C LYS A 43 -36.62 -5.92 4.63
N ASP A 44 -36.12 -4.69 4.60
CA ASP A 44 -35.16 -4.23 3.59
C ASP A 44 -33.71 -4.43 4.03
N HIS A 45 -33.48 -4.54 5.34
CA HIS A 45 -32.16 -4.77 5.92
C HIS A 45 -32.23 -5.49 7.27
N VAL A 46 -31.09 -6.03 7.69
CA VAL A 46 -30.83 -6.50 9.05
C VAL A 46 -29.62 -5.75 9.56
N GLU A 47 -29.78 -5.05 10.68
CA GLU A 47 -28.67 -4.38 11.35
C GLU A 47 -27.81 -5.42 12.08
N ILE A 48 -26.56 -5.54 11.67
CA ILE A 48 -25.56 -6.36 12.36
C ILE A 48 -24.94 -5.49 13.44
N LYS A 49 -25.05 -5.93 14.69
CA LYS A 49 -24.47 -5.22 15.84
C LYS A 49 -23.01 -5.59 16.01
N PHE A 50 -22.19 -4.61 16.38
CA PHE A 50 -20.86 -4.86 16.90
C PHE A 50 -20.95 -5.39 18.34
N ARG A 51 -19.98 -6.21 18.74
CA ARG A 51 -19.83 -6.63 20.13
C ARG A 51 -19.38 -5.44 20.98
N GLN A 52 -19.77 -5.42 22.25
CA GLN A 52 -19.48 -4.26 23.11
C GLN A 52 -17.98 -4.09 23.36
N GLU A 53 -17.23 -5.19 23.38
CA GLU A 53 -15.80 -5.18 23.69
C GLU A 53 -14.94 -4.58 22.57
N VAL A 54 -15.52 -4.29 21.41
CA VAL A 54 -14.80 -3.76 20.24
C VAL A 54 -15.18 -2.33 19.86
N LEU A 55 -16.19 -1.72 20.50
CA LEU A 55 -16.68 -0.40 20.09
C LEU A 55 -15.63 0.72 20.21
N ASP A 56 -14.78 0.65 21.22
CA ASP A 56 -13.71 1.63 21.45
C ASP A 56 -12.40 1.28 20.70
N LYS A 57 -12.39 0.18 19.94
CA LYS A 57 -11.18 -0.27 19.23
C LYS A 57 -11.07 0.43 17.88
N PRO A 58 -9.90 0.98 17.54
CA PRO A 58 -9.65 1.50 16.20
C PRO A 58 -9.79 0.43 15.12
N ILE A 59 -10.32 0.80 13.94
CA ILE A 59 -10.31 -0.08 12.77
C ILE A 59 -8.87 -0.27 12.26
N LEU A 60 -8.18 0.85 12.02
CA LEU A 60 -6.79 0.86 11.60
C LEU A 60 -5.87 0.88 12.82
N ARG A 61 -5.37 -0.29 13.17
CA ARG A 61 -4.53 -0.50 14.34
C ARG A 61 -3.05 -0.48 14.01
N LYS A 62 -2.24 -0.06 14.97
CA LYS A 62 -0.78 -0.07 14.86
C LYS A 62 -0.28 -1.52 14.78
N CYS A 63 0.61 -1.78 13.83
CA CYS A 63 1.29 -3.06 13.66
C CYS A 63 2.78 -2.89 13.97
N THR A 64 3.37 -3.85 14.68
CA THR A 64 4.79 -3.87 15.05
C THR A 64 5.43 -5.17 14.57
N MET A 65 6.73 -5.12 14.26
CA MET A 65 7.43 -6.34 13.79
C MET A 65 7.50 -7.44 14.86
N ALA A 66 7.54 -7.07 16.15
CA ALA A 66 7.72 -8.02 17.24
C ALA A 66 6.38 -8.53 17.84
N GLY A 67 5.33 -7.70 17.81
CA GLY A 67 4.05 -8.00 18.48
C GLY A 67 2.84 -8.06 17.56
N GLY A 68 3.04 -7.94 16.24
CA GLY A 68 1.93 -7.92 15.28
C GLY A 68 1.00 -6.72 15.48
N VAL A 69 -0.29 -6.94 15.28
CA VAL A 69 -1.34 -5.91 15.42
C VAL A 69 -1.64 -5.67 16.91
N THR A 70 -1.55 -4.41 17.34
CA THR A 70 -1.87 -3.95 18.69
C THR A 70 -3.28 -3.36 18.76
N GLU A 71 -3.76 -2.96 19.94
CA GLU A 71 -5.06 -2.26 20.05
C GLU A 71 -4.92 -0.73 19.93
N GLU A 72 -3.71 -0.21 19.76
CA GLU A 72 -3.46 1.22 19.57
C GLU A 72 -3.85 1.67 18.16
N LEU A 73 -4.32 2.92 18.06
CA LEU A 73 -4.60 3.57 16.77
C LEU A 73 -3.32 3.68 15.93
N MET A 74 -3.42 3.34 14.64
CA MET A 74 -2.34 3.59 13.69
C MET A 74 -2.10 5.10 13.55
N THR A 75 -0.83 5.52 13.71
CA THR A 75 -0.49 6.93 13.53
C THR A 75 -0.57 7.34 12.06
N ARG A 76 -0.84 8.62 11.80
CA ARG A 76 -0.80 9.19 10.44
C ARG A 76 0.55 8.97 9.75
N ALA A 77 1.65 9.03 10.51
CA ALA A 77 2.99 8.80 9.98
C ALA A 77 3.14 7.37 9.45
N ALA A 78 2.75 6.36 10.25
CA ALA A 78 2.79 4.96 9.83
C ALA A 78 1.93 4.70 8.58
N PHE A 79 0.70 5.23 8.54
CA PHE A 79 -0.16 5.13 7.35
C PHE A 79 0.49 5.76 6.11
N SER A 80 1.09 6.94 6.26
CA SER A 80 1.73 7.65 5.14
C SER A 80 2.98 6.90 4.63
N GLU A 81 3.74 6.28 5.53
CA GLU A 81 4.88 5.44 5.19
C GLU A 81 4.45 4.20 4.39
N ILE A 82 3.36 3.53 4.80
CA ILE A 82 2.78 2.40 4.07
C ILE A 82 2.34 2.84 2.67
N LEU A 83 1.56 3.92 2.57
CA LEU A 83 1.10 4.45 1.28
C LEU A 83 2.28 4.78 0.36
N GLN A 84 3.32 5.41 0.91
CA GLN A 84 4.49 5.77 0.13
C GLN A 84 5.26 4.53 -0.33
N ALA A 85 5.42 3.52 0.54
CA ALA A 85 6.07 2.26 0.19
C ALA A 85 5.31 1.52 -0.92
N THR A 86 3.97 1.44 -0.83
CA THR A 86 3.12 0.86 -1.88
C THR A 86 3.25 1.64 -3.19
N SER A 87 3.29 2.97 -3.14
CA SER A 87 3.41 3.80 -4.34
C SER A 87 4.77 3.64 -5.02
N VAL A 88 5.84 3.55 -4.23
CA VAL A 88 7.19 3.27 -4.73
C VAL A 88 7.25 1.87 -5.35
N ALA A 89 6.63 0.87 -4.73
CA ALA A 89 6.53 -0.48 -5.29
C ALA A 89 5.71 -0.53 -6.60
N ALA A 90 4.70 0.35 -6.73
CA ALA A 90 3.93 0.56 -7.97
C ALA A 90 4.65 1.49 -8.99
N ALA A 91 5.95 1.73 -8.80
CA ALA A 91 6.81 2.49 -9.69
C ALA A 91 6.45 3.98 -9.85
N PHE A 92 5.75 4.57 -8.87
CA PHE A 92 5.54 6.01 -8.85
C PHE A 92 6.84 6.76 -8.52
N ALA A 93 7.22 7.62 -9.45
CA ALA A 93 8.33 8.55 -9.44
C ALA A 93 8.17 9.70 -8.44
N SER A 94 6.93 10.01 -8.09
CA SER A 94 6.53 11.12 -7.22
C SER A 94 5.83 10.60 -5.97
N ASN A 95 5.73 11.46 -4.95
CA ASN A 95 5.04 11.12 -3.71
C ASN A 95 3.52 11.12 -3.93
N VAL A 96 2.91 9.96 -3.80
CA VAL A 96 1.46 9.82 -3.81
C VAL A 96 0.95 10.07 -2.40
N THR A 97 0.06 11.05 -2.27
CA THR A 97 -0.56 11.39 -0.98
C THR A 97 -2.07 11.27 -1.07
N VAL A 98 -2.72 11.07 0.07
CA VAL A 98 -4.19 11.10 0.18
C VAL A 98 -4.76 12.42 -0.39
N HIS A 99 -4.05 13.53 -0.21
CA HIS A 99 -4.45 14.83 -0.76
C HIS A 99 -4.55 14.81 -2.29
N VAL A 100 -3.54 14.25 -2.98
CA VAL A 100 -3.55 14.14 -4.45
C VAL A 100 -4.67 13.23 -4.95
N ILE A 101 -4.96 12.14 -4.23
CA ILE A 101 -6.11 11.26 -4.55
C ILE A 101 -7.43 12.02 -4.39
N ARG A 102 -7.62 12.71 -3.25
CA ARG A 102 -8.81 13.54 -3.00
C ARG A 102 -8.94 14.68 -4.00
N ARG A 103 -7.83 15.21 -4.53
CA ARG A 103 -7.81 16.18 -5.63
C ARG A 103 -8.50 15.65 -6.87
N GLY A 104 -8.11 14.46 -7.31
CA GLY A 104 -8.71 13.80 -8.48
C GLY A 104 -10.19 13.48 -8.28
N LEU A 105 -10.57 12.99 -7.10
CA LEU A 105 -11.96 12.75 -6.73
C LEU A 105 -12.79 14.04 -6.76
N GLY A 106 -12.29 15.10 -6.12
CA GLY A 106 -12.96 16.39 -6.05
C GLY A 106 -13.27 16.97 -7.42
N LYS A 107 -12.33 16.87 -8.38
CA LYS A 107 -12.56 17.28 -9.76
C LYS A 107 -13.70 16.49 -10.43
N LYS A 108 -13.76 15.17 -10.25
CA LYS A 108 -14.84 14.35 -10.83
C LYS A 108 -16.20 14.68 -10.21
N VAL A 109 -16.23 14.93 -8.91
CA VAL A 109 -17.46 15.32 -8.20
C VAL A 109 -17.92 16.71 -8.65
N ASP A 110 -16.99 17.64 -8.87
CA ASP A 110 -17.26 19.01 -9.34
C ASP A 110 -17.98 19.05 -10.70
N THR A 111 -17.73 18.08 -11.58
CA THR A 111 -18.41 18.00 -12.87
C THR A 111 -19.83 17.45 -12.80
N LEU A 112 -20.22 16.86 -11.67
CA LEU A 112 -21.48 16.11 -11.50
C LEU A 112 -22.41 16.71 -10.45
N TYR A 113 -21.87 17.46 -9.49
CA TYR A 113 -22.58 17.92 -8.31
C TYR A 113 -22.30 19.39 -8.03
N THR A 114 -23.15 20.00 -7.21
CA THR A 114 -22.98 21.39 -6.77
C THR A 114 -21.72 21.54 -5.90
N GLU A 115 -21.20 22.77 -5.82
CA GLU A 115 -20.09 23.11 -4.94
C GLU A 115 -20.34 22.71 -3.48
N ALA A 116 -21.56 22.91 -2.95
CA ALA A 116 -21.90 22.52 -1.59
C ALA A 116 -21.79 20.99 -1.37
N GLN A 117 -22.30 20.20 -2.32
CA GLN A 117 -22.20 18.74 -2.29
C GLN A 117 -20.75 18.27 -2.43
N ARG A 118 -19.97 18.90 -3.31
CA ARG A 118 -18.52 18.65 -3.45
C ARG A 118 -17.78 18.93 -2.15
N SER A 119 -18.03 20.08 -1.52
CA SER A 119 -17.40 20.45 -0.26
C SER A 119 -17.80 19.52 0.88
N GLN A 120 -19.07 19.11 0.97
CA GLN A 120 -19.52 18.09 1.92
C GLN A 120 -18.78 16.76 1.70
N HIS A 121 -18.70 16.28 0.46
CA HIS A 121 -18.04 15.03 0.12
C HIS A 121 -16.53 15.06 0.40
N LEU A 122 -15.87 16.19 0.11
CA LEU A 122 -14.48 16.43 0.43
C LEU A 122 -14.27 16.91 1.87
N THR A 123 -15.29 16.87 2.73
CA THR A 123 -15.23 17.29 4.15
C THR A 123 -14.55 18.65 4.34
N GLN A 124 -14.86 19.62 3.47
CA GLN A 124 -14.33 20.99 3.49
C GLN A 124 -15.39 21.94 4.05
N ALA A 125 -15.02 22.72 5.06
CA ALA A 125 -15.91 23.73 5.64
C ALA A 125 -15.99 25.02 4.79
N ASP A 126 -14.90 25.40 4.11
CA ASP A 126 -14.85 26.59 3.24
C ASP A 126 -14.75 26.17 1.76
N PRO A 127 -15.73 26.54 0.91
CA PRO A 127 -15.72 26.20 -0.51
C PRO A 127 -14.48 26.70 -1.27
N ARG A 128 -13.86 27.80 -0.81
CA ARG A 128 -12.66 28.38 -1.44
C ARG A 128 -11.45 27.46 -1.37
N ILE A 129 -11.40 26.55 -0.37
CA ILE A 129 -10.31 25.58 -0.21
C ILE A 129 -10.15 24.73 -1.46
N PHE A 130 -11.25 24.41 -2.15
CA PHE A 130 -11.19 23.63 -3.36
C PHE A 130 -10.42 24.38 -4.47
N GLY A 131 -10.79 25.63 -4.74
CA GLY A 131 -10.13 26.47 -5.74
C GLY A 131 -8.64 26.66 -5.47
N THR A 132 -8.25 26.84 -4.21
CA THR A 132 -6.85 27.12 -3.84
C THR A 132 -5.98 25.86 -3.76
N ASN A 133 -6.49 24.76 -3.21
CA ASN A 133 -5.67 23.60 -2.83
C ASN A 133 -5.98 22.32 -3.62
N TYR A 134 -7.11 22.28 -4.33
CA TYR A 134 -7.60 21.11 -5.06
C TYR A 134 -7.71 21.34 -6.57
N MET A 135 -7.52 22.56 -7.07
CA MET A 135 -7.28 22.76 -8.50
C MET A 135 -5.87 22.30 -8.86
N ALA A 136 -5.73 21.67 -10.02
CA ALA A 136 -4.43 21.30 -10.55
C ALA A 136 -3.68 22.54 -11.03
N ASN A 137 -2.34 22.52 -10.94
CA ASN A 137 -1.49 23.58 -11.50
C ASN A 137 -1.66 23.72 -13.02
N ILE A 138 -2.14 22.67 -13.67
CA ILE A 138 -2.43 22.64 -15.11
C ILE A 138 -3.92 22.89 -15.26
N SER A 139 -4.28 23.85 -16.10
CA SER A 139 -5.69 24.17 -16.36
C SER A 139 -6.43 22.95 -16.90
N SER A 140 -7.69 22.77 -16.49
CA SER A 140 -8.55 21.72 -17.05
C SER A 140 -9.14 22.10 -18.41
N ALA A 141 -9.00 23.37 -18.82
CA ALA A 141 -9.54 23.87 -20.07
C ALA A 141 -8.67 23.45 -21.26
N SER A 142 -9.30 22.93 -22.32
CA SER A 142 -8.65 22.85 -23.63
C SER A 142 -8.77 24.21 -24.31
N GLY A 143 -7.80 25.10 -24.04
CA GLY A 143 -7.86 26.48 -24.51
C GLY A 143 -7.93 26.60 -26.03
N GLN A 144 -7.21 25.72 -26.74
CA GLN A 144 -7.20 25.69 -28.20
C GLN A 144 -8.58 25.27 -28.74
N ASP A 145 -9.11 24.13 -28.29
CA ASP A 145 -10.40 23.63 -28.79
C ASP A 145 -11.52 24.63 -28.49
N CYS A 146 -11.51 25.23 -27.29
CA CYS A 146 -12.44 26.31 -26.94
C CYS A 146 -12.32 27.52 -27.87
N PHE A 147 -11.11 27.90 -28.26
CA PHE A 147 -10.88 29.05 -29.15
C PHE A 147 -11.31 28.76 -30.59
N LEU A 148 -11.06 27.54 -31.07
CA LEU A 148 -11.37 27.11 -32.43
C LEU A 148 -12.82 26.61 -32.59
N GLY A 149 -13.54 26.39 -31.48
CA GLY A 149 -14.89 25.80 -31.51
C GLY A 149 -14.88 24.31 -31.85
N GLU A 150 -13.77 23.62 -31.57
CA GLU A 150 -13.56 22.21 -31.86
C GLU A 150 -14.09 21.32 -30.72
N PRO A 151 -14.34 20.02 -30.99
CA PRO A 151 -14.64 19.06 -29.93
C PRO A 151 -13.53 19.04 -28.87
N LEU A 152 -13.92 19.11 -27.59
CA LEU A 152 -12.96 19.15 -26.49
C LEU A 152 -12.19 17.83 -26.36
N ASP A 153 -10.88 17.86 -26.57
CA ASP A 153 -9.98 16.76 -26.24
C ASP A 153 -9.27 17.03 -24.91
N HIS A 154 -9.62 16.23 -23.89
CA HIS A 154 -9.02 16.30 -22.56
C HIS A 154 -7.96 15.23 -22.29
N HIS A 155 -7.58 14.39 -23.27
CA HIS A 155 -6.63 13.29 -23.03
C HIS A 155 -5.30 13.77 -22.44
N HIS A 156 -4.72 14.82 -23.03
CA HIS A 156 -3.46 15.40 -22.54
C HIS A 156 -3.64 16.04 -21.15
N VAL A 157 -4.75 16.75 -20.92
CA VAL A 157 -5.10 17.33 -19.61
C VAL A 157 -5.20 16.25 -18.54
N LEU A 158 -5.91 15.14 -18.83
CA LEU A 158 -6.09 14.02 -17.92
C LEU A 158 -4.75 13.35 -17.58
N PHE A 159 -3.87 13.20 -18.56
CA PHE A 159 -2.52 12.68 -18.35
C PHE A 159 -1.70 13.59 -17.42
N PHE A 160 -1.59 14.88 -17.75
CA PHE A 160 -0.77 15.84 -17.01
C PHE A 160 -1.34 16.25 -15.65
N GLN A 161 -2.63 16.04 -15.40
CA GLN A 161 -3.21 16.23 -14.07
C GLN A 161 -3.25 14.94 -13.26
N GLY A 162 -3.12 13.79 -13.92
CA GLY A 162 -3.19 12.46 -13.32
C GLY A 162 -1.88 11.99 -12.71
N LEU A 163 -1.96 10.92 -11.93
CA LEU A 163 -0.78 10.26 -11.35
C LEU A 163 -0.03 9.41 -12.38
N SER A 164 -0.67 9.03 -13.50
CA SER A 164 -0.10 8.17 -14.53
C SER A 164 1.18 8.71 -15.15
N GLN A 165 1.30 10.04 -15.27
CA GLN A 165 2.53 10.69 -15.78
C GLN A 165 3.77 10.42 -14.89
N PHE A 166 3.57 10.01 -13.65
CA PHE A 166 4.64 9.72 -12.70
C PHE A 166 4.92 8.22 -12.59
N VAL A 167 4.32 7.36 -13.41
CA VAL A 167 4.66 5.93 -13.41
C VAL A 167 5.87 5.72 -14.31
N GLU A 168 6.94 5.19 -13.74
CA GLU A 168 8.20 4.90 -14.44
C GLU A 168 8.50 3.39 -14.36
N PRO A 169 8.13 2.59 -15.37
CA PRO A 169 8.41 1.15 -15.37
C PRO A 169 9.88 0.86 -15.11
N GLY A 170 10.19 -0.11 -14.24
CA GLY A 170 11.57 -0.45 -13.87
C GLY A 170 12.24 0.49 -12.87
N LEU A 171 11.55 1.51 -12.34
CA LEU A 171 12.14 2.47 -11.41
C LEU A 171 12.78 1.76 -10.18
N PRO A 172 14.04 2.08 -9.84
CA PRO A 172 14.69 1.55 -8.65
C PRO A 172 14.00 2.03 -7.35
N THR A 173 13.66 1.09 -6.47
CA THR A 173 13.10 1.34 -5.12
C THR A 173 14.18 1.26 -4.05
N GLU A 174 15.30 0.61 -4.36
CA GLU A 174 16.42 0.41 -3.46
C GLU A 174 17.70 0.86 -4.15
N LEU A 175 18.67 1.23 -3.33
CA LEU A 175 20.00 1.61 -3.80
C LEU A 175 20.79 0.32 -4.10
N PRO A 176 21.53 0.23 -5.21
CA PRO A 176 22.40 -0.92 -5.46
C PRO A 176 23.42 -1.11 -4.34
N ALA A 177 23.75 -2.36 -4.02
CA ALA A 177 24.65 -2.72 -2.92
C ALA A 177 26.00 -1.96 -2.97
N GLN A 178 26.57 -1.81 -4.18
CA GLN A 178 27.81 -1.07 -4.37
C GLN A 178 27.70 0.42 -3.99
N GLU A 179 26.58 1.06 -4.29
CA GLU A 179 26.35 2.46 -3.89
C GLU A 179 26.05 2.56 -2.39
N GLU A 180 25.36 1.56 -1.82
CA GLU A 180 25.14 1.46 -0.38
C GLU A 180 26.44 1.27 0.42
N ASP A 181 27.40 0.51 -0.11
CA ASP A 181 28.75 0.34 0.47
C ASP A 181 29.54 1.63 0.50
N LYS A 182 29.41 2.50 -0.52
CA LYS A 182 30.04 3.82 -0.51
C LYS A 182 29.50 4.68 0.63
N LEU A 183 28.21 4.59 0.95
CA LEU A 183 27.62 5.33 2.07
C LEU A 183 28.16 4.87 3.42
N ARG A 184 28.54 3.59 3.56
CA ARG A 184 29.17 3.08 4.79
C ARG A 184 30.53 3.70 5.04
N GLN A 185 31.17 4.23 4.00
CA GLN A 185 32.46 4.93 4.07
C GLN A 185 32.30 6.44 4.27
N ASP A 186 31.06 6.96 4.37
CA ASP A 186 30.83 8.39 4.57
C ASP A 186 31.52 8.89 5.85
N PRO A 187 32.29 9.99 5.80
CA PRO A 187 33.02 10.50 6.95
C PRO A 187 32.14 10.75 8.18
N SER A 188 30.89 11.20 7.96
CA SER A 188 29.95 11.49 9.04
C SER A 188 29.53 10.22 9.76
N LEU A 189 29.27 9.15 9.00
CA LEU A 189 28.90 7.85 9.57
C LEU A 189 30.09 7.20 10.28
N ARG A 190 31.29 7.27 9.68
CA ARG A 190 32.54 6.75 10.25
C ARG A 190 32.92 7.44 11.55
N ALA A 191 32.70 8.76 11.67
CA ALA A 191 32.90 9.49 12.90
C ALA A 191 31.98 9.00 14.03
N ILE A 192 30.69 8.77 13.73
CA ILE A 192 29.72 8.24 14.71
C ILE A 192 30.07 6.78 15.08
N GLU A 193 30.52 5.98 14.12
CA GLU A 193 30.99 4.61 14.38
C GLU A 193 32.22 4.60 15.30
N ALA A 194 33.16 5.52 15.12
CA ALA A 194 34.31 5.66 16.00
C ALA A 194 33.90 6.07 17.42
N GLU A 195 32.94 7.00 17.57
CA GLU A 195 32.34 7.36 18.87
C GLU A 195 31.70 6.13 19.53
N LEU A 196 30.95 5.33 18.78
CA LEU A 196 30.31 4.09 19.26
C LEU A 196 31.30 3.00 19.65
N GLN A 197 32.49 2.97 19.05
CA GLN A 197 33.59 2.06 19.40
C GLN A 197 34.34 2.52 20.65
N ALA A 198 34.40 3.84 20.91
CA ALA A 198 35.00 4.39 22.11
C ALA A 198 34.11 4.20 23.36
N CYS A 199 32.79 4.07 23.18
CA CYS A 199 31.88 3.72 24.27
C CYS A 199 32.04 2.26 24.71
N SER A 200 32.04 2.02 26.02
CA SER A 200 32.00 0.66 26.59
C SER A 200 30.71 -0.06 26.20
N VAL A 201 30.80 -1.34 25.82
CA VAL A 201 29.63 -2.17 25.47
C VAL A 201 28.67 -2.35 26.65
N ALA A 202 29.18 -2.23 27.89
CA ALA A 202 28.38 -2.33 29.11
C ALA A 202 27.60 -1.05 29.45
N ASP A 203 27.88 0.08 28.78
CA ASP A 203 27.20 1.36 29.00
C ASP A 203 26.07 1.56 27.97
N SER A 204 24.92 0.92 28.23
CA SER A 204 23.76 1.01 27.34
C SER A 204 23.20 2.43 27.20
N ASP A 205 23.26 3.22 28.29
CA ASP A 205 22.74 4.58 28.30
C ASP A 205 23.66 5.54 27.53
N GLY A 206 24.99 5.42 27.69
CA GLY A 206 25.97 6.19 26.92
C GLY A 206 25.93 5.90 25.42
N ARG A 207 25.59 4.67 25.01
CA ARG A 207 25.49 4.28 23.59
C ARG A 207 24.17 4.63 22.92
N ARG A 208 23.09 4.81 23.68
CA ARG A 208 21.74 5.07 23.15
C ARG A 208 21.69 6.28 22.20
N ARG A 209 22.33 7.38 22.58
CA ARG A 209 22.34 8.61 21.76
C ARG A 209 23.18 8.44 20.48
N PRO A 210 24.45 7.99 20.53
CA PRO A 210 25.22 7.72 19.32
C PRO A 210 24.57 6.70 18.38
N GLU A 211 23.90 5.64 18.89
CA GLU A 211 23.17 4.67 18.05
C GLU A 211 21.99 5.31 17.31
N GLN A 212 21.22 6.15 18.01
CA GLN A 212 20.13 6.89 17.39
C GLN A 212 20.65 7.87 16.34
N THR A 213 21.76 8.56 16.62
CA THR A 213 22.43 9.46 15.67
C THR A 213 22.90 8.68 14.44
N ARG A 214 23.53 7.50 14.62
CA ARG A 214 23.95 6.61 13.52
C ARG A 214 22.77 6.22 12.65
N ARG A 215 21.66 5.76 13.25
CA ARG A 215 20.45 5.37 12.52
C ARG A 215 19.86 6.54 11.74
N ASN A 216 19.79 7.73 12.34
CA ASN A 216 19.28 8.93 11.68
C ASN A 216 20.18 9.38 10.52
N CYS A 217 21.50 9.40 10.73
CA CYS A 217 22.50 9.74 9.72
C CYS A 217 22.41 8.76 8.53
N TRP A 218 22.43 7.45 8.81
CA TRP A 218 22.26 6.41 7.80
C TRP A 218 20.98 6.57 6.99
N ASN A 219 19.83 6.76 7.66
CA ASN A 219 18.55 6.95 7.00
C ASN A 219 18.54 8.21 6.12
N ALA A 220 19.16 9.31 6.57
CA ALA A 220 19.26 10.54 5.80
C ALA A 220 20.14 10.37 4.55
N LEU A 221 21.33 9.77 4.70
CA LEU A 221 22.25 9.47 3.61
C LEU A 221 21.61 8.53 2.57
N LYS A 222 21.02 7.41 3.03
CA LYS A 222 20.36 6.44 2.17
C LYS A 222 19.20 7.06 1.41
N ARG A 223 18.34 7.84 2.07
CA ARG A 223 17.22 8.55 1.40
C ARG A 223 17.72 9.50 0.31
N ARG A 224 18.77 10.29 0.58
CA ARG A 224 19.35 11.21 -0.40
C ARG A 224 19.94 10.46 -1.59
N ALA A 225 20.81 9.48 -1.33
CA ALA A 225 21.45 8.68 -2.37
C ALA A 225 20.44 7.92 -3.23
N THR A 226 19.39 7.32 -2.64
CA THR A 226 18.32 6.66 -3.40
C THR A 226 17.58 7.65 -4.29
N LYS A 227 17.32 8.87 -3.82
CA LYS A 227 16.68 9.91 -4.63
C LYS A 227 17.58 10.30 -5.82
N ASP A 228 18.85 10.61 -5.57
CA ASP A 228 19.81 11.03 -6.59
C ASP A 228 20.05 9.93 -7.64
N TYR A 229 20.08 8.67 -7.18
CA TYR A 229 20.16 7.50 -8.06
C TYR A 229 18.93 7.39 -8.96
N ARG A 230 17.72 7.54 -8.42
CA ARG A 230 16.46 7.53 -9.20
C ARG A 230 16.39 8.69 -10.20
N ASP A 231 16.83 9.89 -9.80
CA ASP A 231 16.88 11.06 -10.68
C ASP A 231 17.85 10.84 -11.84
N THR A 232 19.04 10.32 -11.55
CA THR A 232 20.04 9.98 -12.58
C THR A 232 19.55 8.86 -13.50
N TRP A 233 18.92 7.83 -12.95
CA TRP A 233 18.35 6.72 -13.71
C TRP A 233 17.27 7.23 -14.68
N ARG A 234 16.34 8.08 -14.22
CA ARG A 234 15.30 8.68 -15.06
C ARG A 234 15.90 9.51 -16.19
N ARG A 235 16.86 10.38 -15.88
CA ARG A 235 17.54 11.20 -16.88
C ARG A 235 18.19 10.34 -17.98
N LYS A 236 18.98 9.34 -17.60
CA LYS A 236 19.64 8.42 -18.54
C LYS A 236 18.62 7.69 -19.41
N ARG A 237 17.49 7.30 -18.83
CA ARG A 237 16.40 6.64 -19.55
C ARG A 237 15.75 7.55 -20.58
N THR A 238 15.47 8.81 -20.21
CA THR A 238 14.99 9.82 -21.15
C THR A 238 15.98 10.06 -22.28
N GLU A 239 17.27 10.25 -21.97
CA GLU A 239 18.35 10.41 -22.96
C GLU A 239 18.40 9.22 -23.92
N TRP A 240 18.26 8.01 -23.40
CA TRP A 240 18.25 6.78 -24.19
C TRP A 240 17.04 6.71 -25.13
N TYR A 241 15.82 7.00 -24.65
CA TYR A 241 14.64 7.06 -25.53
C TYR A 241 14.80 8.09 -26.65
N ILE A 242 15.43 9.23 -26.37
CA ILE A 242 15.73 10.25 -27.38
C ILE A 242 16.73 9.71 -28.40
N ALA A 243 17.80 9.04 -27.94
CA ALA A 243 18.85 8.48 -28.79
C ALA A 243 18.32 7.36 -29.70
N THR A 244 17.50 6.46 -29.18
CA THR A 244 16.90 5.33 -29.93
C THR A 244 15.64 5.73 -30.70
N ARG A 245 15.21 6.99 -30.60
CA ARG A 245 13.92 7.49 -31.14
C ARG A 245 12.73 6.66 -30.65
N GLY A 246 12.83 6.09 -29.45
CA GLY A 246 11.83 5.21 -28.85
C GLY A 246 11.64 3.86 -29.56
N LYS A 247 12.54 3.49 -30.48
CA LYS A 247 12.43 2.23 -31.24
C LYS A 247 12.85 1.00 -30.45
N GLU A 248 13.71 1.21 -29.46
CA GLU A 248 14.15 0.15 -28.56
C GLU A 248 13.29 0.20 -27.29
N GLN A 249 12.95 -0.97 -26.76
CA GLN A 249 12.35 -1.09 -25.44
C GLN A 249 13.44 -1.45 -24.41
N PRO A 250 13.47 -0.78 -23.25
CA PRO A 250 14.39 -1.14 -22.20
C PRO A 250 14.00 -2.51 -21.64
N ASP A 251 14.99 -3.36 -21.40
CA ASP A 251 14.82 -4.61 -20.65
C ASP A 251 14.66 -4.28 -19.16
N ASP A 252 13.49 -3.76 -18.80
CA ASP A 252 13.13 -3.57 -17.42
C ASP A 252 12.81 -4.92 -16.83
N ARG A 253 13.74 -5.43 -16.02
CA ARG A 253 13.44 -6.55 -15.15
C ARG A 253 12.29 -6.16 -14.25
N ASP A 254 11.15 -6.78 -14.53
CA ASP A 254 9.96 -6.61 -13.74
C ASP A 254 10.29 -7.07 -12.31
N ARG A 255 9.82 -6.34 -11.29
CA ARG A 255 10.08 -6.67 -9.86
C ARG A 255 9.30 -7.91 -9.40
N THR A 256 8.97 -8.77 -10.36
CA THR A 256 8.11 -9.94 -10.25
C THR A 256 8.80 -11.09 -9.53
N ASP A 257 10.12 -11.07 -9.33
CA ASP A 257 10.81 -12.18 -8.67
C ASP A 257 10.43 -12.30 -7.19
N LEU A 258 10.57 -11.22 -6.40
CA LEU A 258 10.18 -11.24 -4.98
C LEU A 258 8.66 -11.34 -4.83
N VAL A 259 7.89 -10.59 -5.62
CA VAL A 259 6.42 -10.66 -5.58
C VAL A 259 5.94 -12.05 -5.98
N GLY A 260 6.56 -12.66 -6.99
CA GLY A 260 6.30 -14.01 -7.47
C GLY A 260 6.63 -15.05 -6.41
N ALA A 261 7.79 -14.94 -5.76
CA ALA A 261 8.18 -15.80 -4.65
C ALA A 261 7.21 -15.69 -3.47
N LEU A 262 6.83 -14.47 -3.07
CA LEU A 262 5.81 -14.25 -2.03
C LEU A 262 4.45 -14.84 -2.43
N CYS A 263 4.06 -14.74 -3.70
CA CYS A 263 2.84 -15.36 -4.21
C CYS A 263 2.91 -16.89 -4.21
N ILE A 264 4.10 -17.51 -4.24
CA ILE A 264 4.27 -18.96 -4.03
C ILE A 264 4.06 -19.31 -2.55
N LEU A 265 4.66 -18.54 -1.64
CA LEU A 265 4.60 -18.77 -0.19
C LEU A 265 3.23 -18.40 0.42
N ILE A 266 2.52 -17.47 -0.20
CA ILE A 266 1.25 -16.93 0.27
C ILE A 266 0.23 -17.01 -0.88
N PRO A 267 -0.34 -18.19 -1.14
CA PRO A 267 -1.24 -18.40 -2.26
C PRO A 267 -2.53 -17.57 -2.18
N GLU A 268 -3.02 -17.24 -0.97
CA GLU A 268 -4.13 -16.30 -0.75
C GLU A 268 -3.82 -14.95 -1.41
N ARG A 269 -2.61 -14.43 -1.16
CA ARG A 269 -2.14 -13.16 -1.75
C ARG A 269 -2.09 -13.23 -3.26
N ARG A 270 -1.64 -14.35 -3.85
CA ARG A 270 -1.64 -14.54 -5.30
C ARG A 270 -3.05 -14.47 -5.87
N ARG A 271 -4.00 -15.21 -5.29
CA ARG A 271 -5.40 -15.22 -5.74
C ARG A 271 -6.02 -13.82 -5.65
N LEU A 272 -5.81 -13.13 -4.53
CA LEU A 272 -6.27 -11.75 -4.35
C LEU A 272 -5.66 -10.79 -5.36
N ALA A 273 -4.34 -10.85 -5.60
CA ALA A 273 -3.68 -10.01 -6.59
C ALA A 273 -4.24 -10.25 -8.00
N GLY A 274 -4.51 -11.51 -8.37
CA GLY A 274 -5.17 -11.84 -9.63
C GLY A 274 -6.56 -11.23 -9.75
N ARG A 275 -7.39 -11.34 -8.69
CA ARG A 275 -8.73 -10.74 -8.64
C ARG A 275 -8.70 -9.22 -8.69
N MET A 276 -7.76 -8.58 -7.98
CA MET A 276 -7.60 -7.12 -8.00
C MET A 276 -7.14 -6.59 -9.36
N LYS A 277 -6.35 -7.37 -10.11
CA LYS A 277 -5.93 -7.01 -11.46
C LYS A 277 -7.06 -7.14 -12.49
N SER A 278 -8.02 -8.02 -12.25
CA SER A 278 -9.17 -8.20 -13.13
C SER A 278 -10.11 -7.01 -13.06
N ARG A 279 -10.64 -6.61 -14.22
CA ARG A 279 -11.75 -5.64 -14.33
C ARG A 279 -13.10 -6.32 -14.49
N GLU A 280 -13.12 -7.66 -14.50
CA GLU A 280 -14.35 -8.41 -14.63
C GLU A 280 -15.10 -8.42 -13.29
N PRO A 281 -16.44 -8.29 -13.31
CA PRO A 281 -17.28 -8.52 -12.15
C PRO A 281 -17.07 -9.92 -11.57
N LEU A 282 -16.95 -10.03 -10.24
CA LEU A 282 -16.95 -11.32 -9.56
C LEU A 282 -18.39 -11.80 -9.32
N THR A 283 -18.60 -13.11 -9.47
CA THR A 283 -19.83 -13.74 -8.98
C THR A 283 -19.89 -13.67 -7.44
N PRO A 284 -21.07 -13.76 -6.82
CA PRO A 284 -21.21 -13.80 -5.36
C PRO A 284 -20.31 -14.86 -4.71
N GLU A 285 -20.23 -16.06 -5.28
CA GLU A 285 -19.40 -17.16 -4.78
C GLU A 285 -17.91 -16.81 -4.85
N SER A 286 -17.49 -16.22 -5.99
CA SER A 286 -16.11 -15.79 -6.19
C SER A 286 -15.71 -14.65 -5.24
N MET A 287 -16.65 -13.77 -4.91
CA MET A 287 -16.46 -12.71 -3.94
C MET A 287 -16.25 -13.27 -2.53
N TRP A 288 -17.08 -14.24 -2.11
CA TRP A 288 -16.90 -14.92 -0.82
C TRP A 288 -15.56 -15.64 -0.71
N LEU A 289 -15.07 -16.25 -1.79
CA LEU A 289 -13.72 -16.83 -1.83
C LEU A 289 -12.63 -15.75 -1.66
N ALA A 290 -12.84 -14.54 -2.18
CA ALA A 290 -11.92 -13.42 -1.96
C ALA A 290 -11.96 -12.92 -0.50
N ILE A 291 -13.15 -12.81 0.10
CA ILE A 291 -13.31 -12.48 1.52
C ILE A 291 -12.64 -13.53 2.41
N GLN A 292 -12.78 -14.82 2.08
CA GLN A 292 -12.11 -15.91 2.79
C GLN A 292 -10.58 -15.79 2.72
N ASP A 293 -10.03 -15.45 1.55
CA ASP A 293 -8.59 -15.22 1.39
C ASP A 293 -8.12 -14.02 2.23
N LEU A 294 -8.87 -12.90 2.22
CA LEU A 294 -8.59 -11.73 3.06
C LEU A 294 -8.62 -12.07 4.55
N TYR A 295 -9.68 -12.75 5.01
CA TYR A 295 -9.85 -13.17 6.40
C TYR A 295 -8.72 -14.11 6.85
N THR A 296 -8.31 -15.03 5.98
CA THR A 296 -7.16 -15.92 6.23
C THR A 296 -5.88 -15.11 6.43
N LEU A 297 -5.61 -14.13 5.56
CA LEU A 297 -4.45 -13.25 5.70
C LEU A 297 -4.49 -12.40 6.98
N CYS A 298 -5.68 -11.97 7.43
CA CYS A 298 -5.82 -11.22 8.67
C CYS A 298 -5.52 -12.06 9.93
N ARG A 299 -5.70 -13.40 9.87
CA ARG A 299 -5.53 -14.29 11.02
C ARG A 299 -4.24 -15.11 11.01
N LYS A 300 -3.67 -15.33 9.83
CA LYS A 300 -2.50 -16.19 9.65
C LYS A 300 -1.28 -15.57 10.33
N ASP A 301 -0.67 -16.31 11.25
CA ASP A 301 0.67 -15.96 11.70
C ASP A 301 1.64 -16.07 10.51
N SER A 302 2.29 -14.96 10.21
CA SER A 302 3.23 -14.82 9.10
C SER A 302 4.66 -14.62 9.60
N SER A 303 4.93 -14.93 10.88
CA SER A 303 6.26 -14.95 11.47
C SER A 303 7.20 -15.92 10.75
N VAL A 304 6.67 -17.09 10.35
CA VAL A 304 7.36 -18.11 9.56
C VAL A 304 6.49 -18.50 8.37
N LEU A 305 7.07 -18.46 7.16
CA LEU A 305 6.40 -18.87 5.93
C LEU A 305 6.91 -20.24 5.49
N TYR A 306 5.97 -21.15 5.26
CA TYR A 306 6.24 -22.48 4.72
C TYR A 306 5.78 -22.56 3.28
N LEU A 307 6.54 -23.28 2.44
CA LEU A 307 6.02 -23.71 1.15
C LEU A 307 4.80 -24.62 1.36
N ASN A 308 3.92 -24.64 0.36
CA ASN A 308 2.72 -25.46 0.42
C ASN A 308 3.07 -26.94 0.66
N GLY A 309 2.41 -27.58 1.62
CA GLY A 309 2.68 -28.96 2.05
C GLY A 309 3.92 -29.14 2.95
N LEU A 310 4.69 -28.08 3.23
CA LEU A 310 5.86 -28.13 4.12
C LEU A 310 5.59 -27.50 5.50
N GLN A 311 4.33 -27.29 5.85
CA GLN A 311 3.94 -26.83 7.18
C GLN A 311 4.17 -27.95 8.22
N PRO A 312 4.63 -27.61 9.44
CA PRO A 312 4.81 -28.58 10.51
C PRO A 312 3.52 -29.37 10.78
N ALA A 313 3.63 -30.69 10.86
CA ALA A 313 2.54 -31.57 11.25
C ALA A 313 2.71 -31.92 12.73
N GLY A 314 1.90 -31.34 13.60
CA GLY A 314 2.00 -31.56 15.05
C GLY A 314 3.33 -31.10 15.67
N GLY A 315 3.89 -29.97 15.20
CA GLY A 315 5.18 -29.45 15.66
C GLY A 315 6.41 -30.12 15.04
N ALA A 316 6.23 -31.17 14.24
CA ALA A 316 7.33 -31.90 13.60
C ALA A 316 7.45 -31.59 12.10
N CYS A 317 8.64 -31.84 11.55
CA CYS A 317 8.88 -31.79 10.11
C CYS A 317 7.88 -32.71 9.37
N PRO A 318 7.14 -32.21 8.36
CA PRO A 318 6.12 -32.99 7.65
C PRO A 318 6.70 -34.03 6.69
N VAL A 319 8.01 -34.02 6.48
CA VAL A 319 8.71 -35.03 5.66
C VAL A 319 8.74 -36.35 6.44
N LYS A 320 8.12 -37.38 5.86
CA LYS A 320 7.90 -38.71 6.48
C LYS A 320 9.15 -39.32 7.10
N ASP A 321 10.32 -39.09 6.50
CA ASP A 321 11.60 -39.67 6.93
C ASP A 321 12.40 -38.79 7.89
N CYS A 322 11.92 -37.56 8.18
CA CYS A 322 12.59 -36.64 9.09
C CYS A 322 11.91 -36.66 10.46
N LEU A 323 10.62 -36.29 10.51
CA LEU A 323 9.79 -36.20 11.73
C LEU A 323 10.46 -35.51 12.94
N LYS A 324 11.50 -34.69 12.70
CA LYS A 324 12.18 -33.97 13.77
C LYS A 324 11.24 -32.94 14.36
N ASP A 325 11.22 -32.90 15.68
CA ASP A 325 10.59 -31.85 16.46
C ASP A 325 11.23 -30.50 16.12
N LEU A 326 10.41 -29.49 15.80
CA LEU A 326 10.86 -28.15 15.43
C LEU A 326 10.82 -27.18 16.62
N ASP A 327 10.29 -27.60 17.78
CA ASP A 327 10.21 -26.81 19.01
C ASP A 327 11.41 -27.03 19.95
N ARG A 328 12.51 -27.64 19.46
CA ARG A 328 13.75 -27.93 20.22
C ARG A 328 14.97 -27.14 19.78
#